data_AF-C0HHE7-F1
#
_entry.id   AF-C0HHE7-F1
#
_cell.length_a   1.000
_cell.length_b   1.000
_cell.length_c   1.000
_cell.angle_alpha   90.00
_cell.angle_beta   90.00
_cell.angle_gamma   90.00
#
_symmetry.space_group_name_H-M   'P 1'
#
loop_
_entity.id
_entity.type
_entity.pdbx_description
1 polymer ?
#
loop_
_entity_poly.entity_id
_entity_poly.type
_entity_poly.pdbx_seq_one_letter_code
_entity_poly.pdbx_strand_id
1 'polypeptide(L)'
;MKYWFDKNSYLESTVRVTNIEDNQKLSKDVDSLEMQQLWPTEEYRVTIRNHSEPFQRQMKTKYISIFGLSHFLLPDLLPGLNRVVVLDDDLIVQKDLSPLWNLDMGGKVIGAVQFCGVRLGQLKPYIADHNVDDDSCVWLSGLNVIELDKWRDTGITSLHDQSVQKLRKDSLKSQRLQALPAGLLAFQDLIYPLEDSWVESGLGHDYGISHVDIEKAATLHYNGVMKPWLDLGILDYKNYWRKYMTSGEKFMTECNIH
;
A
#
# COMPACT_ATOMS: atom_id res chain seq x y z
N MET A 1 1.96 -8.68 17.49
CA MET A 1 1.07 -7.50 17.71
C MET A 1 0.34 -7.53 19.05
N LYS A 2 -0.46 -8.54 19.42
CA LYS A 2 -1.21 -8.57 20.71
C LYS A 2 -0.37 -8.16 21.92
N TYR A 3 0.77 -8.82 22.10
CA TYR A 3 1.73 -8.54 23.18
C TYR A 3 2.22 -7.08 23.24
N TRP A 4 2.37 -6.42 22.08
CA TRP A 4 2.82 -5.02 22.05
C TRP A 4 1.73 -4.11 22.62
N PHE A 5 0.48 -4.30 22.22
CA PHE A 5 -0.65 -3.54 22.76
C PHE A 5 -0.93 -3.89 24.23
N ASP A 6 -0.66 -5.11 24.68
CA ASP A 6 -0.78 -5.47 26.10
C ASP A 6 0.23 -4.72 27.00
N LYS A 7 1.36 -4.27 26.43
CA LYS A 7 2.45 -3.61 27.14
C LYS A 7 2.50 -2.10 27.01
N ASN A 8 1.87 -1.55 25.99
CA ASN A 8 1.97 -0.13 25.65
C ASN A 8 0.62 0.56 25.91
N SER A 9 0.66 1.79 26.43
CA SER A 9 -0.54 2.61 26.60
C SER A 9 -1.00 3.15 25.24
N TYR A 10 -2.28 2.99 24.95
CA TYR A 10 -2.96 3.57 23.77
C TYR A 10 -4.14 4.47 24.19
N LEU A 11 -4.02 5.04 25.40
CA LEU A 11 -4.98 5.97 25.99
C LEU A 11 -6.40 5.37 25.98
N GLU A 12 -7.37 6.10 25.44
CA GLU A 12 -8.78 5.73 25.40
C GLU A 12 -9.17 4.93 24.13
N SER A 13 -8.18 4.52 23.32
CA SER A 13 -8.45 3.84 22.05
C SER A 13 -8.97 2.42 22.27
N THR A 14 -9.94 2.00 21.45
CA THR A 14 -10.32 0.58 21.39
C THR A 14 -9.45 -0.14 20.39
N VAL A 15 -8.64 -1.10 20.85
CA VAL A 15 -7.75 -1.89 20.00
C VAL A 15 -8.29 -3.30 19.85
N ARG A 16 -8.40 -3.76 18.60
CA ARG A 16 -8.74 -5.15 18.28
C ARG A 16 -7.69 -5.73 17.33
N VAL A 17 -6.94 -6.73 17.83
CA VAL A 17 -5.97 -7.47 17.01
C VAL A 17 -6.59 -8.81 16.61
N THR A 18 -6.76 -9.03 15.31
CA THR A 18 -7.40 -10.22 14.74
C THR A 18 -6.45 -10.84 13.71
N ASN A 19 -6.40 -12.18 13.63
CA ASN A 19 -5.75 -12.85 12.51
C ASN A 19 -6.76 -13.00 11.38
N ILE A 20 -6.35 -12.75 10.13
CA ILE A 20 -7.22 -12.89 8.95
C ILE A 20 -7.74 -14.34 8.84
N GLU A 21 -6.91 -15.30 9.22
CA GLU A 21 -7.19 -16.74 9.19
C GLU A 21 -8.34 -17.16 10.13
N ASP A 22 -8.61 -16.38 11.19
CA ASP A 22 -9.65 -16.70 12.17
C ASP A 22 -11.08 -16.39 11.65
N ASN A 23 -11.20 -15.78 10.47
CA ASN A 23 -12.49 -15.42 9.90
C ASN A 23 -13.17 -16.61 9.18
N GLN A 24 -14.13 -17.22 9.87
CA GLN A 24 -14.85 -18.42 9.42
C GLN A 24 -15.70 -18.25 8.14
N LYS A 25 -16.02 -17.00 7.72
CA LYS A 25 -16.69 -16.79 6.43
C LYS A 25 -15.70 -17.00 5.29
N LEU A 26 -14.48 -16.48 5.44
CA LEU A 26 -13.39 -16.68 4.47
C LEU A 26 -13.00 -18.17 4.40
N SER A 27 -13.03 -18.91 5.50
CA SER A 27 -12.68 -20.34 5.51
C SER A 27 -13.68 -21.27 4.77
N LYS A 28 -14.85 -20.78 4.34
CA LYS A 28 -15.87 -21.57 3.62
C LYS A 28 -15.88 -21.34 2.11
N ASP A 29 -15.53 -20.13 1.68
CA ASP A 29 -15.56 -19.74 0.26
C ASP A 29 -14.16 -19.78 -0.38
N VAL A 30 -13.09 -19.80 0.42
CA VAL A 30 -11.70 -19.77 -0.02
C VAL A 30 -11.11 -21.18 0.10
N ASP A 31 -10.83 -21.84 -1.02
CA ASP A 31 -10.12 -23.11 -1.05
C ASP A 31 -8.80 -22.97 -0.25
N SER A 32 -8.40 -23.98 0.52
CA SER A 32 -7.24 -23.90 1.44
C SER A 32 -5.92 -23.46 0.77
N LEU A 33 -5.84 -23.53 -0.55
CA LEU A 33 -4.70 -23.08 -1.37
C LEU A 33 -4.64 -21.55 -1.53
N GLU A 34 -5.77 -20.85 -1.47
CA GLU A 34 -5.86 -19.39 -1.57
C GLU A 34 -5.53 -18.71 -0.23
N MET A 35 -5.83 -19.35 0.91
CA MET A 35 -5.39 -18.86 2.23
C MET A 35 -3.86 -18.82 2.38
N GLN A 36 -3.11 -19.71 1.70
CA GLN A 36 -1.64 -19.71 1.69
C GLN A 36 -1.04 -18.52 0.91
N GLN A 37 -1.87 -17.64 0.34
CA GLN A 37 -1.45 -16.57 -0.58
C GLN A 37 -1.93 -15.18 -0.15
N LEU A 38 -2.38 -15.01 1.10
CA LEU A 38 -2.81 -13.71 1.61
C LEU A 38 -1.61 -12.82 1.95
N TRP A 39 -1.04 -12.22 0.91
CA TRP A 39 0.08 -11.28 1.06
C TRP A 39 -0.43 -9.91 1.54
N PRO A 40 0.36 -9.20 2.38
CA PRO A 40 0.11 -7.81 2.77
C PRO A 40 0.41 -6.88 1.58
N THR A 41 0.84 -5.65 1.82
CA THR A 41 1.23 -4.72 0.75
C THR A 41 2.37 -5.32 -0.09
N GLU A 42 2.27 -5.17 -1.41
CA GLU A 42 3.27 -5.63 -2.37
C GLU A 42 3.99 -4.45 -2.99
N GLU A 43 5.31 -4.53 -3.06
CA GLU A 43 6.17 -3.52 -3.65
C GLU A 43 6.81 -4.01 -4.95
N TYR A 44 6.74 -3.21 -6.00
CA TYR A 44 7.27 -3.54 -7.31
C TYR A 44 8.28 -2.50 -7.76
N ARG A 45 9.35 -3.00 -8.38
CA ARG A 45 10.33 -2.18 -9.10
C ARG A 45 9.97 -2.17 -10.57
N VAL A 46 9.61 -0.99 -11.08
CA VAL A 46 9.24 -0.79 -12.49
C VAL A 46 10.34 -0.01 -13.19
N THR A 47 10.98 -0.62 -14.18
CA THR A 47 11.97 0.05 -15.03
C THR A 47 11.28 0.59 -16.26
N ILE A 48 11.21 1.91 -16.37
CA ILE A 48 10.58 2.62 -17.47
C ILE A 48 11.68 3.18 -18.37
N ARG A 49 11.45 3.07 -19.68
CA ARG A 49 12.28 3.73 -20.69
C ARG A 49 11.70 5.11 -21.01
N ASN A 50 12.43 6.17 -20.64
CA ASN A 50 12.11 7.53 -21.01
C ASN A 50 12.85 7.94 -22.29
N HIS A 51 12.13 8.00 -23.41
CA HIS A 51 12.70 8.30 -24.72
C HIS A 51 13.18 9.76 -24.89
N SER A 52 12.77 10.68 -24.00
CA SER A 52 13.21 12.08 -24.03
C SER A 52 14.55 12.34 -23.34
N GLU A 53 15.13 11.34 -22.67
CA GLU A 53 16.41 11.45 -21.95
C GLU A 53 17.58 10.87 -22.77
N PRO A 54 18.81 11.37 -22.57
CA PRO A 54 20.01 10.78 -23.17
C PRO A 54 20.14 9.30 -22.80
N PHE A 55 20.75 8.49 -23.68
CA PHE A 55 20.84 7.03 -23.54
C PHE A 55 21.27 6.55 -22.14
N GLN A 56 22.20 7.27 -21.50
CA GLN A 56 22.71 6.97 -20.15
C GLN A 56 21.67 7.17 -19.02
N ARG A 57 20.62 7.97 -19.23
CA ARG A 57 19.52 8.24 -18.29
C ARG A 57 18.16 7.77 -18.82
N GLN A 58 18.18 7.00 -19.91
CA GLN A 58 16.98 6.56 -20.60
C GLN A 58 16.19 5.56 -19.76
N MET A 59 16.83 4.76 -18.93
CA MET A 59 16.15 3.84 -18.02
C MET A 59 16.01 4.50 -16.65
N LYS A 60 14.77 4.71 -16.20
CA LYS A 60 14.47 5.16 -14.84
C LYS A 60 13.74 4.05 -14.10
N THR A 61 14.29 3.68 -12.95
CA THR A 61 13.65 2.73 -12.05
C THR A 61 12.75 3.49 -11.09
N LYS A 62 11.48 3.05 -10.99
CA LYS A 62 10.49 3.56 -10.04
C LYS A 62 10.05 2.42 -9.13
N TYR A 63 9.57 2.78 -7.95
CA TYR A 63 8.95 1.85 -7.01
C TYR A 63 7.48 2.19 -6.87
N ILE A 64 6.65 1.15 -6.80
CA ILE A 64 5.22 1.28 -6.54
C ILE A 64 4.85 0.29 -5.44
N SER A 65 4.07 0.75 -4.48
CA SER A 65 3.44 -0.07 -3.43
C SER A 65 1.95 -0.16 -3.76
N ILE A 66 1.37 -1.35 -3.68
CA ILE A 66 -0.05 -1.56 -3.90
C ILE A 66 -0.60 -2.54 -2.86
N PHE A 67 -1.92 -2.54 -2.71
CA PHE A 67 -2.62 -3.57 -1.96
C PHE A 67 -2.31 -4.96 -2.49
N GLY A 68 -1.81 -5.84 -1.62
CA GLY A 68 -1.85 -7.27 -1.87
C GLY A 68 -3.20 -7.88 -1.53
N LEU A 69 -3.29 -9.20 -1.70
CA LEU A 69 -4.55 -9.95 -1.65
C LEU A 69 -5.30 -9.80 -0.33
N SER A 70 -4.60 -9.66 0.80
CA SER A 70 -5.24 -9.49 2.11
C SER A 70 -6.10 -8.22 2.21
N HIS A 71 -5.74 -7.14 1.52
CA HIS A 71 -6.50 -5.89 1.53
C HIS A 71 -7.84 -6.01 0.82
N PHE A 72 -7.94 -6.89 -0.18
CA PHE A 72 -9.20 -7.11 -0.90
C PHE A 72 -10.25 -7.83 -0.05
N LEU A 73 -9.87 -8.34 1.12
CA LEU A 73 -10.76 -8.92 2.12
C LEU A 73 -11.34 -7.90 3.10
N LEU A 74 -10.88 -6.63 3.08
CA LEU A 74 -11.34 -5.60 4.02
C LEU A 74 -12.87 -5.50 4.12
N PRO A 75 -13.66 -5.53 3.02
CA PRO A 75 -15.12 -5.49 3.10
C PRO A 75 -15.74 -6.66 3.89
N ASP A 76 -15.13 -7.84 3.81
CA ASP A 76 -15.60 -9.07 4.45
C ASP A 76 -15.08 -9.21 5.89
N LEU A 77 -13.88 -8.70 6.16
CA LEU A 77 -13.29 -8.64 7.49
C LEU A 77 -13.99 -7.61 8.38
N LEU A 78 -14.51 -6.52 7.79
CA LEU A 78 -15.10 -5.39 8.50
C LEU A 78 -16.54 -5.09 7.99
N PRO A 79 -17.47 -6.05 8.06
CA PRO A 79 -18.79 -5.91 7.44
C PRO A 79 -19.68 -4.88 8.14
N GLY A 80 -19.36 -4.52 9.39
CA GLY A 80 -20.09 -3.50 10.16
C GLY A 80 -19.51 -2.09 10.04
N LEU A 81 -18.46 -1.90 9.24
CA LEU A 81 -17.84 -0.59 9.04
C LEU A 81 -18.09 -0.11 7.61
N ASN A 82 -18.35 1.20 7.49
CA ASN A 82 -18.67 1.85 6.22
C ASN A 82 -17.46 2.57 5.64
N ARG A 83 -16.51 2.97 6.50
CA ARG A 83 -15.29 3.70 6.14
C ARG A 83 -14.13 3.22 7.02
N VAL A 84 -12.94 3.16 6.45
CA VAL A 84 -11.69 2.88 7.18
C VAL A 84 -10.55 3.76 6.67
N VAL A 85 -9.57 4.02 7.53
CA VAL A 85 -8.26 4.53 7.14
C VAL A 85 -7.27 3.39 7.31
N VAL A 86 -6.61 2.99 6.22
CA VAL A 86 -5.61 1.91 6.20
C VAL A 86 -4.22 2.53 6.21
N LEU A 87 -3.35 1.97 7.05
CA LEU A 87 -1.95 2.33 7.19
C LEU A 87 -1.10 1.07 6.98
N ASP A 88 -0.19 1.11 6.02
CA ASP A 88 0.88 0.12 5.87
C ASP A 88 1.81 0.11 7.11
N ASP A 89 2.50 -1.01 7.31
CA ASP A 89 3.32 -1.28 8.50
C ASP A 89 4.68 -0.54 8.52
N ASP A 90 5.04 0.09 7.41
CA ASP A 90 6.27 0.84 7.19
C ASP A 90 6.04 2.36 7.05
N LEU A 91 4.98 2.85 7.72
CA LEU A 91 4.65 4.27 7.81
C LEU A 91 5.01 4.87 9.16
N ILE A 92 5.34 6.16 9.14
CA ILE A 92 5.39 7.02 10.31
C ILE A 92 4.31 8.08 10.22
N VAL A 93 3.44 8.16 11.22
CA VAL A 93 2.46 9.23 11.37
C VAL A 93 3.06 10.38 12.17
N GLN A 94 3.12 11.57 11.56
CA GLN A 94 3.69 12.78 12.15
C GLN A 94 2.63 13.80 12.59
N LYS A 95 1.45 13.77 11.97
CA LYS A 95 0.37 14.73 12.19
C LYS A 95 -0.97 14.01 12.40
N ASP A 96 -1.94 14.73 12.95
CA ASP A 96 -3.29 14.22 13.16
C ASP A 96 -3.95 13.84 11.83
N LEU A 97 -4.42 12.59 11.75
CA LEU A 97 -5.10 12.03 10.58
C LEU A 97 -6.62 12.17 10.67
N SER A 98 -7.16 12.63 11.79
CA SER A 98 -8.60 12.81 12.00
C SER A 98 -9.31 13.58 10.88
N PRO A 99 -8.72 14.60 10.23
CA PRO A 99 -9.40 15.28 9.12
C PRO A 99 -9.71 14.36 7.92
N LEU A 100 -8.93 13.29 7.69
CA LEU A 100 -9.22 12.30 6.64
C LEU A 100 -10.56 11.61 6.85
N TRP A 101 -11.00 11.46 8.11
CA TRP A 101 -12.27 10.82 8.43
C TRP A 101 -13.47 11.58 7.85
N ASN A 102 -13.35 12.90 7.70
CA ASN A 102 -14.41 13.76 7.16
C ASN A 102 -14.15 14.19 5.71
N LEU A 103 -13.16 13.61 5.05
CA LEU A 103 -12.84 13.90 3.66
C LEU A 103 -14.03 13.56 2.75
N ASP A 104 -14.46 14.53 1.95
CA ASP A 104 -15.41 14.30 0.86
C ASP A 104 -14.66 13.84 -0.38
N MET A 105 -14.83 12.56 -0.71
CA MET A 105 -14.21 11.93 -1.86
C MET A 105 -15.09 11.97 -3.12
N GLY A 106 -16.19 12.73 -3.14
CA GLY A 106 -16.98 12.95 -4.36
C GLY A 106 -17.52 11.67 -5.00
N GLY A 107 -17.93 10.69 -4.17
CA GLY A 107 -18.40 9.39 -4.65
C GLY A 107 -17.31 8.38 -5.00
N LYS A 108 -16.03 8.75 -4.97
CA LYS A 108 -14.90 7.82 -5.11
C LYS A 108 -14.87 6.81 -3.95
N VAL A 109 -14.24 5.66 -4.21
CA VAL A 109 -14.18 4.53 -3.26
C VAL A 109 -12.92 4.59 -2.42
N ILE A 110 -11.79 5.01 -3.01
CA ILE A 110 -10.50 5.03 -2.33
C ILE A 110 -9.84 6.42 -2.47
N GLY A 111 -9.42 6.99 -1.35
CA GLY A 111 -8.47 8.09 -1.28
C GLY A 111 -7.06 7.52 -1.23
N ALA A 112 -6.21 7.86 -2.20
CA ALA A 112 -4.84 7.36 -2.29
C ALA A 112 -3.90 8.40 -2.92
N VAL A 113 -2.60 8.23 -2.72
CA VAL A 113 -1.58 9.01 -3.45
C VAL A 113 -1.61 8.62 -4.92
N GLN A 114 -1.78 9.59 -5.81
CA GLN A 114 -1.59 9.38 -7.24
C GLN A 114 -0.12 9.55 -7.62
N PHE A 115 0.46 8.52 -8.22
CA PHE A 115 1.86 8.50 -8.60
C PHE A 115 2.00 8.47 -10.12
N CYS A 116 2.21 9.65 -10.70
CA CYS A 116 2.31 9.83 -12.15
C CYS A 116 3.70 9.52 -12.73
N GLY A 117 4.65 9.11 -11.88
CA GLY A 117 5.97 8.63 -12.29
C GLY A 117 5.91 7.28 -13.02
N VAL A 118 4.80 6.56 -12.88
CA VAL A 118 4.41 5.38 -13.67
C VAL A 118 3.00 5.62 -14.18
N ARG A 119 2.76 5.39 -15.46
CA ARG A 119 1.43 5.46 -16.08
C ARG A 119 0.92 4.06 -16.41
N LEU A 120 -0.39 3.85 -16.40
CA LEU A 120 -0.99 2.54 -16.69
C LEU A 120 -0.62 2.02 -18.09
N GLY A 121 -0.48 2.91 -19.08
CA GLY A 121 -0.01 2.56 -20.43
C GLY A 121 1.36 1.87 -20.44
N GLN A 122 2.24 2.22 -19.49
CA GLN A 122 3.57 1.61 -19.37
C GLN A 122 3.52 0.20 -18.77
N LEU A 123 2.40 -0.17 -18.14
CA LEU A 123 2.16 -1.50 -17.55
C LEU A 123 1.35 -2.43 -18.48
N LYS A 124 0.96 -1.96 -19.68
CA LYS A 124 0.22 -2.75 -20.70
C LYS A 124 0.73 -4.17 -20.95
N PRO A 125 2.05 -4.46 -21.00
CA PRO A 125 2.54 -5.83 -21.18
C PRO A 125 2.14 -6.82 -20.08
N TYR A 126 1.62 -6.31 -18.95
CA TYR A 126 1.14 -7.08 -17.82
C TYR A 126 -0.38 -6.99 -17.64
N ILE A 127 -1.05 -6.07 -18.33
CA ILE A 127 -2.50 -5.89 -18.25
C ILE A 127 -3.19 -6.76 -19.32
N ALA A 128 -4.18 -7.55 -18.90
CA ALA A 128 -5.00 -8.35 -19.81
C ALA A 128 -6.04 -7.54 -20.61
N ASP A 129 -6.52 -6.42 -20.06
CA ASP A 129 -7.49 -5.53 -20.70
C ASP A 129 -6.79 -4.36 -21.39
N HIS A 130 -6.94 -4.23 -22.71
CA HIS A 130 -6.29 -3.16 -23.46
C HIS A 130 -7.08 -1.84 -23.49
N ASN A 131 -8.28 -1.78 -22.88
CA ASN A 131 -9.11 -0.57 -22.78
C ASN A 131 -8.75 0.33 -21.59
N VAL A 132 -7.47 0.37 -21.22
CA VAL A 132 -6.98 1.23 -20.15
C VAL A 132 -6.52 2.56 -20.73
N ASP A 133 -6.80 3.66 -20.02
CA ASP A 133 -6.24 4.96 -20.37
C ASP A 133 -4.73 4.97 -20.11
N ASP A 134 -3.96 5.12 -21.19
CA ASP A 134 -2.50 5.05 -21.17
C ASP A 134 -1.88 6.12 -20.29
N ASP A 135 -2.56 7.26 -20.18
CA ASP A 135 -2.10 8.44 -19.47
C ASP A 135 -2.59 8.47 -18.01
N SER A 136 -3.34 7.46 -17.55
CA SER A 136 -3.75 7.39 -16.15
C SER A 136 -2.56 7.12 -15.22
N CYS A 137 -2.45 7.89 -14.14
CA CYS A 137 -1.45 7.65 -13.09
C CYS A 137 -1.79 6.38 -12.31
N VAL A 138 -0.77 5.65 -11.86
CA VAL A 138 -0.99 4.61 -10.84
C VAL A 138 -1.29 5.26 -9.50
N TRP A 139 -1.79 4.49 -8.55
CA TRP A 139 -1.95 4.91 -7.16
C TRP A 139 -1.05 4.08 -6.25
N LEU A 140 -0.75 4.60 -5.06
CA LEU A 140 0.09 3.91 -4.07
C LEU A 140 -0.74 3.50 -2.86
N SER A 141 -0.47 2.28 -2.36
CA SER A 141 -0.82 1.92 -0.98
C SER A 141 0.07 2.67 0.00
N GLY A 142 -0.29 2.62 1.28
CA GLY A 142 0.41 3.28 2.36
C GLY A 142 -0.63 3.87 3.29
N LEU A 143 -0.98 5.12 3.02
CA LEU A 143 -2.13 5.77 3.64
C LEU A 143 -3.28 5.78 2.64
N ASN A 144 -4.35 5.05 2.97
CA ASN A 144 -5.54 4.99 2.13
C ASN A 144 -6.80 5.24 2.94
N VAL A 145 -7.72 6.05 2.40
CA VAL A 145 -9.07 6.24 2.95
C VAL A 145 -10.04 5.42 2.11
N ILE A 146 -10.81 4.52 2.71
CA ILE A 146 -11.62 3.55 1.96
C ILE A 146 -13.07 3.64 2.40
N GLU A 147 -13.97 3.78 1.42
CA GLU A 147 -15.42 3.68 1.59
C GLU A 147 -15.86 2.23 1.38
N LEU A 148 -15.89 1.45 2.45
CA LEU A 148 -16.24 0.02 2.40
C LEU A 148 -17.65 -0.22 1.88
N ASP A 149 -18.62 0.66 2.16
CA ASP A 149 -19.97 0.54 1.59
C ASP A 149 -19.92 0.61 0.05
N LYS A 150 -19.28 1.64 -0.49
CA LYS A 150 -19.16 1.81 -1.95
C LYS A 150 -18.31 0.72 -2.58
N TRP A 151 -17.29 0.22 -1.89
CA TRP A 151 -16.50 -0.93 -2.35
C TRP A 151 -17.39 -2.16 -2.53
N ARG A 152 -18.25 -2.46 -1.55
CA ARG A 152 -19.22 -3.57 -1.64
C ARG A 152 -20.20 -3.35 -2.79
N ASP A 153 -20.76 -2.16 -2.91
CA ASP A 153 -21.78 -1.83 -3.93
C ASP A 153 -21.22 -1.90 -5.36
N THR A 154 -19.95 -1.54 -5.55
CA THR A 154 -19.28 -1.58 -6.86
C THR A 154 -18.68 -2.94 -7.21
N GLY A 155 -18.67 -3.90 -6.27
CA GLY A 155 -18.18 -5.26 -6.51
C GLY A 155 -16.69 -5.35 -6.82
N ILE A 156 -15.87 -4.45 -6.28
CA ILE A 156 -14.42 -4.34 -6.55
C ILE A 156 -13.69 -5.65 -6.26
N THR A 157 -13.99 -6.33 -5.14
CA THR A 157 -13.36 -7.62 -4.78
C THR A 157 -13.63 -8.66 -5.87
N SER A 158 -14.88 -8.79 -6.34
CA SER A 158 -15.25 -9.71 -7.42
C SER A 158 -14.54 -9.39 -8.73
N LEU A 159 -14.41 -8.10 -9.09
CA LEU A 159 -13.69 -7.66 -10.31
C LEU A 159 -12.20 -7.99 -10.23
N HIS A 160 -11.59 -7.73 -9.08
CA HIS A 160 -10.20 -8.07 -8.80
C HIS A 160 -9.96 -9.58 -8.92
N ASP A 161 -10.78 -10.40 -8.25
CA ASP A 161 -10.59 -11.85 -8.20
C ASP A 161 -10.79 -12.50 -9.58
N GLN A 162 -11.77 -12.05 -10.35
CA GLN A 162 -11.95 -12.49 -11.74
C GLN A 162 -10.73 -12.14 -12.61
N SER A 163 -10.13 -10.97 -12.39
CA SER A 163 -8.95 -10.52 -13.13
C SER A 163 -7.71 -11.35 -12.78
N VAL A 164 -7.49 -11.60 -11.49
CA VAL A 164 -6.42 -12.50 -11.01
C VAL A 164 -6.61 -13.92 -11.55
N GLN A 165 -7.83 -14.46 -11.52
CA GLN A 165 -8.14 -15.80 -12.04
C GLN A 165 -7.90 -15.93 -13.55
N LYS A 166 -8.24 -14.90 -14.35
CA LYS A 166 -7.93 -14.87 -15.78
C LYS A 166 -6.43 -14.92 -16.03
N LEU A 167 -5.65 -14.11 -15.31
CA LEU A 167 -4.19 -14.05 -15.45
C LEU A 167 -3.52 -15.36 -15.02
N ARG A 168 -4.03 -16.04 -13.99
CA ARG A 168 -3.54 -17.37 -13.54
C ARG A 168 -3.63 -18.43 -14.63
N LYS A 169 -4.63 -18.38 -15.51
CA LYS A 169 -4.83 -19.37 -16.59
C LYS A 169 -3.85 -19.21 -17.75
N ASP A 170 -3.15 -18.07 -17.85
CA ASP A 170 -2.50 -17.62 -19.09
C ASP A 170 -0.95 -17.61 -19.14
N SER A 171 -0.18 -18.04 -18.11
CA SER A 171 1.24 -18.53 -18.23
C SER A 171 2.08 -18.45 -16.95
N LEU A 172 3.18 -19.26 -16.95
CA LEU A 172 4.59 -19.15 -16.50
C LEU A 172 5.14 -17.95 -15.65
N LYS A 173 4.36 -16.92 -15.31
CA LYS A 173 4.80 -15.76 -14.52
C LYS A 173 4.39 -15.92 -13.05
N SER A 174 5.14 -15.28 -12.15
CA SER A 174 4.78 -15.19 -10.73
C SER A 174 3.37 -14.62 -10.56
N GLN A 175 2.54 -15.30 -9.77
CA GLN A 175 1.19 -14.85 -9.43
C GLN A 175 1.17 -13.44 -8.84
N ARG A 176 2.22 -13.05 -8.09
CA ARG A 176 2.35 -11.70 -7.52
C ARG A 176 2.50 -10.64 -8.62
N LEU A 177 3.20 -10.95 -9.70
CA LEU A 177 3.36 -10.01 -10.82
C LEU A 177 2.05 -9.81 -11.58
N GLN A 178 1.19 -10.83 -11.61
CA GLN A 178 -0.13 -10.76 -12.23
C GLN A 178 -1.14 -9.99 -11.36
N ALA A 179 -1.01 -10.05 -10.03
CA ALA A 179 -1.89 -9.32 -9.11
C ALA A 179 -1.74 -7.79 -9.24
N LEU A 180 -0.57 -7.29 -9.65
CA LEU A 180 -0.31 -5.85 -9.77
C LEU A 180 -1.29 -5.13 -10.73
N PRO A 181 -1.39 -5.53 -12.01
CA PRO A 181 -2.40 -5.01 -12.93
C PRO A 181 -3.83 -5.09 -12.39
N ALA A 182 -4.21 -6.24 -11.81
CA ALA A 182 -5.56 -6.45 -11.29
C ALA A 182 -5.87 -5.48 -10.15
N GLY A 183 -4.94 -5.30 -9.20
CA GLY A 183 -5.10 -4.39 -8.07
C GLY A 183 -5.20 -2.93 -8.50
N LEU A 184 -4.37 -2.49 -9.46
CA LEU A 184 -4.42 -1.12 -9.97
C LEU A 184 -5.74 -0.83 -10.71
N LEU A 185 -6.20 -1.77 -11.55
CA LEU A 185 -7.39 -1.60 -12.39
C LEU A 185 -8.70 -1.75 -11.62
N ALA A 186 -8.70 -2.51 -10.51
CA ALA A 186 -9.88 -2.66 -9.67
C ALA A 186 -10.41 -1.32 -9.12
N PHE A 187 -9.55 -0.29 -9.05
CA PHE A 187 -9.92 1.06 -8.61
C PHE A 187 -9.84 2.11 -9.73
N GLN A 188 -9.71 1.69 -10.99
CA GLN A 188 -9.70 2.63 -12.12
C GLN A 188 -10.96 3.51 -12.06
N ASP A 189 -10.78 4.83 -12.22
CA ASP A 189 -11.82 5.85 -12.09
C ASP A 189 -12.53 5.95 -10.72
N LEU A 190 -12.10 5.18 -9.71
CA LEU A 190 -12.66 5.15 -8.36
C LEU A 190 -11.73 5.78 -7.31
N ILE A 191 -10.63 6.39 -7.75
CA ILE A 191 -9.61 7.01 -6.89
C ILE A 191 -9.91 8.51 -6.70
N TYR A 192 -9.81 8.95 -5.46
CA TYR A 192 -9.67 10.34 -5.06
C TYR A 192 -8.18 10.63 -4.77
N PRO A 193 -7.53 11.58 -5.45
CA PRO A 193 -6.13 11.90 -5.20
C PRO A 193 -6.00 12.61 -3.84
N LEU A 194 -5.27 11.99 -2.91
CA LEU A 194 -4.85 12.68 -1.70
C LEU A 194 -3.81 13.75 -2.05
N GLU A 195 -3.89 14.90 -1.40
CA GLU A 195 -2.87 15.94 -1.51
C GLU A 195 -1.50 15.42 -1.05
N ASP A 196 -0.42 15.88 -1.69
CA ASP A 196 0.97 15.52 -1.36
C ASP A 196 1.34 15.82 0.10
N SER A 197 0.59 16.72 0.77
CA SER A 197 0.75 17.03 2.19
C SER A 197 0.38 15.86 3.12
N TRP A 198 -0.36 14.85 2.63
CA TRP A 198 -0.75 13.69 3.44
C TRP A 198 0.34 12.64 3.53
N VAL A 199 1.08 12.40 2.45
CA VAL A 199 2.04 11.28 2.36
C VAL A 199 3.29 11.70 1.59
N GLU A 200 4.44 11.65 2.24
CA GLU A 200 5.73 11.65 1.57
C GLU A 200 6.16 10.19 1.32
N SER A 201 6.28 9.80 0.06
CA SER A 201 6.66 8.44 -0.33
C SER A 201 8.08 8.37 -0.87
N GLY A 202 8.72 7.22 -0.71
CA GLY A 202 10.03 6.93 -1.29
C GLY A 202 11.17 6.95 -0.28
N LEU A 203 10.90 7.07 1.02
CA LEU A 203 11.96 7.04 2.04
C LEU A 203 12.70 5.68 2.07
N GLY A 204 12.14 4.63 1.46
CA GLY A 204 12.78 3.33 1.29
C GLY A 204 13.60 3.17 0.00
N HIS A 205 13.77 4.22 -0.82
CA HIS A 205 14.56 4.11 -2.06
C HIS A 205 15.11 5.42 -2.66
N ASP A 206 14.56 6.59 -2.32
CA ASP A 206 14.86 7.87 -2.95
C ASP A 206 15.77 8.72 -2.07
N TYR A 207 17.01 8.97 -2.51
CA TYR A 207 17.97 9.79 -1.78
C TYR A 207 17.75 11.31 -1.93
N GLY A 208 16.76 11.73 -2.73
CA GLY A 208 16.54 13.13 -3.11
C GLY A 208 15.41 13.85 -2.38
N ILE A 209 14.78 13.22 -1.38
CA ILE A 209 13.63 13.81 -0.67
C ILE A 209 14.16 14.91 0.27
N SER A 210 13.59 16.10 0.17
CA SER A 210 14.04 17.24 0.98
C SER A 210 13.50 17.15 2.42
N HIS A 211 14.25 17.70 3.37
CA HIS A 211 13.78 17.83 4.75
C HIS A 211 12.47 18.63 4.86
N VAL A 212 12.27 19.62 3.97
CA VAL A 212 11.06 20.45 3.96
C VAL A 212 9.84 19.61 3.59
N ASP A 213 9.95 18.73 2.60
CA ASP A 213 8.85 17.86 2.18
C ASP A 213 8.51 16.84 3.28
N ILE A 214 9.55 16.25 3.90
CA ILE A 214 9.40 15.35 5.04
C ILE A 214 8.69 16.02 6.22
N GLU A 215 9.06 17.25 6.59
CA GLU A 215 8.41 17.98 7.69
C GLU A 215 6.97 18.42 7.34
N LYS A 216 6.70 18.67 6.06
CA LYS A 216 5.39 19.08 5.58
C LYS A 216 4.39 17.92 5.56
N ALA A 217 4.83 16.69 5.27
CA ALA A 217 3.93 15.56 5.15
C ALA A 217 3.34 15.08 6.49
N ALA A 218 2.07 14.67 6.47
CA ALA A 218 1.39 14.10 7.65
C ALA A 218 1.87 12.68 7.96
N THR A 219 2.24 11.93 6.92
CA THR A 219 2.80 10.57 7.03
C THR A 219 4.04 10.44 6.15
N LEU A 220 4.98 9.59 6.59
CA LEU A 220 6.20 9.25 5.87
C LEU A 220 6.18 7.76 5.53
N HIS A 221 6.25 7.42 4.26
CA HIS A 221 6.21 6.06 3.77
C HIS A 221 7.60 5.58 3.39
N TYR A 222 8.08 4.55 4.09
CA TYR A 222 9.35 3.89 3.78
C TYR A 222 9.19 2.83 2.68
N ASN A 223 8.30 3.06 1.72
CA ASN A 223 8.10 2.14 0.60
C ASN A 223 9.40 1.97 -0.19
N GLY A 224 9.71 0.73 -0.54
CA GLY A 224 10.97 0.31 -1.13
C GLY A 224 11.84 -0.51 -0.17
N VAL A 225 12.97 -0.98 -0.69
CA VAL A 225 13.78 -2.02 -0.05
C VAL A 225 14.69 -1.52 1.08
N MET A 226 14.94 -0.22 1.18
CA MET A 226 15.86 0.38 2.14
C MET A 226 15.15 0.81 3.42
N LYS A 227 14.55 -0.16 4.10
CA LYS A 227 13.79 0.08 5.34
C LYS A 227 14.69 0.66 6.45
N PRO A 228 14.18 1.53 7.34
CA PRO A 228 15.00 2.25 8.31
C PRO A 228 15.58 1.34 9.41
N TRP A 229 14.94 0.19 9.67
CA TRP A 229 15.42 -0.86 10.59
C TRP A 229 16.48 -1.78 9.98
N LEU A 230 16.83 -1.60 8.71
CA LEU A 230 17.90 -2.35 8.05
C LEU A 230 19.18 -1.52 8.01
N ASP A 231 20.33 -2.19 8.01
CA ASP A 231 21.64 -1.54 7.83
C ASP A 231 21.67 -0.70 6.54
N LEU A 232 21.07 -1.23 5.47
CA LEU A 232 20.95 -0.58 4.17
C LEU A 232 19.94 0.57 4.10
N GLY A 233 19.22 0.90 5.19
CA GLY A 233 18.31 2.05 5.21
C GLY A 233 19.02 3.38 4.92
N ILE A 234 18.34 4.32 4.27
CA ILE A 234 18.89 5.66 3.96
C ILE A 234 19.15 6.41 5.27
N LEU A 235 20.42 6.72 5.56
CA LEU A 235 20.84 7.28 6.84
C LEU A 235 20.12 8.59 7.20
N ASP A 236 19.94 9.47 6.21
CA ASP A 236 19.30 10.78 6.39
C ASP A 236 17.84 10.66 6.88
N TYR A 237 17.17 9.54 6.58
CA TYR A 237 15.77 9.32 6.96
C TYR A 237 15.61 8.42 8.17
N LYS A 238 16.66 7.74 8.65
CA LYS A 238 16.57 6.82 9.80
C LYS A 238 16.12 7.53 11.08
N ASN A 239 16.48 8.80 11.26
CA ASN A 239 16.17 9.54 12.47
C ASN A 239 14.66 9.77 12.68
N TYR A 240 13.86 9.86 11.60
CA TYR A 240 12.41 10.00 11.72
C TYR A 240 11.71 8.75 12.22
N TRP A 241 12.29 7.56 11.97
CA TRP A 241 11.81 6.30 12.52
C TRP A 241 12.38 6.04 13.92
N ARG A 242 13.68 6.27 14.12
CA ARG A 242 14.39 5.99 15.39
C ARG A 242 13.73 6.65 16.60
N LYS A 243 13.09 7.82 16.43
CA LYS A 243 12.39 8.54 17.50
C LYS A 243 11.23 7.76 18.15
N TYR A 244 10.69 6.74 17.48
CA TYR A 244 9.62 5.89 18.00
C TYR A 244 10.11 4.55 18.54
N MET A 245 11.41 4.27 18.48
CA MET A 245 11.96 3.05 19.04
C MET A 245 11.96 3.13 20.56
N THR A 246 11.37 2.11 21.19
CA THR A 246 11.41 1.91 22.63
C THR A 246 12.77 1.34 23.04
N SER A 247 13.53 2.10 23.84
CA SER A 247 14.82 1.66 24.38
C SER A 247 14.64 0.56 25.43
N GLY A 248 15.57 -0.39 25.48
CA GLY A 248 15.57 -1.47 26.48
C GLY A 248 14.66 -2.66 26.17
N GLU A 249 14.03 -2.71 24.99
CA GLU A 249 13.32 -3.90 24.53
C GLU A 249 14.30 -4.99 24.08
N LYS A 250 14.15 -6.19 24.66
CA LYS A 250 14.99 -7.35 24.34
C LYS A 250 14.95 -7.70 22.84
N PHE A 251 13.78 -7.61 22.22
CA PHE A 251 13.60 -7.88 20.79
C PHE A 251 14.40 -6.89 19.91
N MET A 252 14.39 -5.60 20.26
CA MET A 252 15.15 -4.58 19.51
C MET A 252 16.66 -4.81 19.62
N THR A 253 17.11 -5.19 20.83
CA THR A 253 18.53 -5.48 21.11
C THR A 253 19.00 -6.72 20.33
N GLU A 254 18.18 -7.76 20.24
CA GLU A 254 18.48 -8.99 19.49
C GLU A 254 18.50 -8.77 17.96
N CYS A 255 17.82 -7.73 17.46
CA CYS A 255 17.83 -7.35 16.05
C CYS A 255 18.96 -6.36 15.68
N ASN A 256 19.93 -6.10 16.57
CA ASN A 256 20.98 -5.07 16.40
C ASN A 256 20.43 -3.66 16.13
N ILE A 257 19.24 -3.37 16.64
CA ILE A 257 18.63 -2.05 16.54
C ILE A 257 19.00 -1.27 17.81
N HIS A 258 19.85 -0.26 17.66
CA HIS A 258 20.36 0.60 18.74
C HIS A 258 19.92 2.07 18.58
#